data_AF-A0A383WJM3-F1
#
_entry.id   AF-A0A383WJM3-F1
#
_cell.length_a   1.000
_cell.length_b   1.000
_cell.length_c   1.000
_cell.angle_alpha   90.00
_cell.angle_beta   90.00
_cell.angle_gamma   90.00
#
_symmetry.space_group_name_H-M   'P 1'
#
loop_
_entity.id
_entity.type
_entity.pdbx_description
1 polymer ?
#
loop_
_entity_poly.entity_id
_entity_poly.type
_entity_poly.pdbx_seq_one_letter_code
_entity_poly.pdbx_strand_id
1 'polypeptide(L)'
;MVEVDEADVADLLHLSINSTDAAPPYVVEDLLRILHTMARLSTAEVLGLLRTAVERNRIEVLSSMLRRMRTSSLGKLAPEQLLPILKRAIVLDANTPVPPPSKSAASKPQRPVSRLGQATALPAARRLPADAVAALIDTALQVGTSSSLKVLCELPAARDITSPRLADIVEAALMGTAVEARITSNLKVLCQLPAAKAISPAQLASLVEPTAAKEDHAILRLLAKATAFPELPPAAVAAALQAAVQLPAAADLQGRHLGQLLRCAAAAAPPASCMQRPAEVVECYLVQHPAWSSVSDSDKQAWQQRQALQDSEVGGGAPSSLEGTGDPSMNE
;
A
#
# COMPACT_ATOMS: atom_id res chain seq x y z
N MET A 1 -14.52 38.46 40.72
CA MET A 1 -14.22 37.70 39.49
C MET A 1 -12.72 37.69 39.36
N VAL A 2 -12.11 36.51 39.30
CA VAL A 2 -10.69 36.39 38.95
C VAL A 2 -10.65 36.42 37.43
N GLU A 3 -10.01 37.42 36.84
CA GLU A 3 -9.72 37.41 35.40
C GLU A 3 -8.65 36.35 35.17
N VAL A 4 -8.98 35.33 34.38
CA VAL A 4 -8.04 34.30 33.94
C VAL A 4 -7.49 34.76 32.60
N ASP A 5 -6.17 34.91 32.50
CA ASP A 5 -5.53 35.34 31.25
C ASP A 5 -5.52 34.19 30.22
N GLU A 6 -5.39 34.50 28.93
CA GLU A 6 -5.29 33.50 27.85
C GLU A 6 -4.12 32.54 28.07
N ALA A 7 -3.00 33.04 28.61
CA ALA A 7 -1.84 32.23 28.97
C ALA A 7 -2.17 31.17 30.03
N ASP A 8 -2.95 31.54 31.06
CA ASP A 8 -3.39 30.61 32.11
C ASP A 8 -4.26 29.49 31.54
N VAL A 9 -5.07 29.80 30.52
CA VAL A 9 -5.92 28.81 29.83
C VAL A 9 -5.08 27.78 29.09
N ALA A 10 -4.09 28.22 28.32
CA ALA A 10 -3.19 27.32 27.60
C ALA A 10 -2.43 26.40 28.55
N ASP A 11 -1.93 26.94 29.67
CA ASP A 11 -1.22 26.18 30.70
C ASP A 11 -2.12 25.15 31.39
N LEU A 12 -3.36 25.52 31.74
CA LEU A 12 -4.34 24.58 32.30
C LEU A 12 -4.68 23.45 31.34
N LEU A 13 -4.80 23.74 30.04
CA LEU A 13 -5.02 22.71 29.02
C LEU A 13 -3.80 21.79 28.88
N HIS A 14 -2.59 22.35 28.87
CA HIS A 14 -1.36 21.57 28.85
C HIS A 14 -1.23 20.66 30.08
N LEU A 15 -1.53 21.18 31.28
CA LEU A 15 -1.55 20.41 32.52
C LEU A 15 -2.61 19.29 32.45
N SER A 16 -3.79 19.58 31.91
CA SER A 16 -4.85 18.58 31.73
C SER A 16 -4.43 17.44 30.80
N ILE A 17 -3.79 17.76 29.67
CA ILE A 17 -3.30 16.75 28.71
C ILE A 17 -2.12 15.95 29.29
N ASN A 18 -1.26 16.60 30.06
CA ASN A 18 -0.09 15.97 30.68
C ASN A 18 -0.40 15.20 31.96
N SER A 19 -1.58 15.38 32.55
CA SER A 19 -1.97 14.67 33.77
C SER A 19 -1.91 13.16 33.54
N THR A 20 -1.02 12.51 34.29
CA THR A 20 -0.88 11.05 34.32
C THR A 20 -2.03 10.41 35.07
N ASP A 21 -2.70 11.18 35.92
CA ASP A 21 -3.82 10.68 36.70
C ASP A 21 -4.98 10.38 35.75
N ALA A 22 -5.63 9.25 35.95
CA ALA A 22 -6.87 8.92 35.24
C ALA A 22 -8.03 9.76 35.80
N ALA A 23 -7.75 11.03 36.12
CA ALA A 23 -8.71 11.97 36.62
C ALA A 23 -9.89 11.96 35.65
N PRO A 24 -11.09 11.71 36.17
CA PRO A 24 -12.23 11.40 35.34
C PRO A 24 -12.59 12.61 34.47
N PRO A 25 -13.08 12.36 33.24
CA PRO A 25 -13.28 13.38 32.22
C PRO A 25 -14.16 14.56 32.66
N TYR A 26 -14.97 14.42 33.70
CA TYR A 26 -15.87 15.46 34.17
C TYR A 26 -15.16 16.71 34.74
N VAL A 27 -13.99 16.58 35.39
CA VAL A 27 -13.28 17.76 35.95
C VAL A 27 -12.78 18.66 34.83
N VAL A 28 -12.28 18.03 33.76
CA VAL A 28 -11.86 18.71 32.54
C VAL A 28 -13.04 19.37 31.85
N GLU A 29 -14.20 18.70 31.84
CA GLU A 29 -15.42 19.24 31.24
C GLU A 29 -15.95 20.50 31.92
N ASP A 30 -15.90 20.57 33.26
CA ASP A 30 -16.34 21.76 33.99
C ASP A 30 -15.36 22.92 33.83
N LEU A 31 -14.04 22.64 33.84
CA LEU A 31 -13.00 23.61 33.49
C LEU A 31 -13.23 24.19 32.09
N LEU A 32 -13.51 23.34 31.10
CA LEU A 32 -13.78 23.80 29.73
C LEU A 32 -15.03 24.65 29.62
N ARG A 33 -16.07 24.38 30.43
CA ARG A 33 -17.29 25.19 30.42
C ARG A 33 -16.99 26.61 30.91
N ILE A 34 -16.11 26.75 31.89
CA ILE A 34 -15.64 28.04 32.41
C ILE A 34 -14.77 28.74 31.34
N LEU A 35 -13.80 28.01 30.78
CA LEU A 35 -12.85 28.53 29.78
C LEU A 35 -13.50 28.92 28.45
N HIS A 36 -14.63 28.29 28.08
CA HIS A 36 -15.37 28.57 26.84
C HIS A 36 -15.79 30.04 26.71
N THR A 37 -15.94 30.74 27.84
CA THR A 37 -16.34 32.15 27.83
C THR A 37 -15.20 33.14 27.62
N MET A 38 -13.93 32.72 27.72
CA MET A 38 -12.83 33.69 27.90
C MET A 38 -11.68 33.64 26.89
N ALA A 39 -11.30 32.50 26.31
CA ALA A 39 -10.04 32.42 25.57
C ALA A 39 -10.18 32.18 24.06
N ARG A 40 -9.48 33.00 23.26
CA ARG A 40 -9.28 32.75 21.81
C ARG A 40 -7.90 32.16 21.60
N LEU A 41 -7.78 30.84 21.71
CA LEU A 41 -6.52 30.17 21.39
C LEU A 41 -6.08 30.48 19.95
N SER A 42 -4.83 30.88 19.82
CA SER A 42 -4.15 31.03 18.54
C SER A 42 -4.00 29.68 17.84
N THR A 43 -3.82 29.72 16.51
CA THR A 43 -3.55 28.51 15.72
C THR A 43 -2.31 27.76 16.21
N ALA A 44 -1.27 28.48 16.66
CA ALA A 44 -0.03 27.89 17.15
C ALA A 44 -0.24 27.11 18.47
N GLU A 45 -1.00 27.67 19.40
CA GLU A 45 -1.33 27.00 20.67
C GLU A 45 -2.17 25.75 20.44
N VAL A 46 -3.17 25.82 19.54
CA VAL A 46 -3.97 24.65 19.16
C VAL A 46 -3.10 23.54 18.58
N LEU A 47 -2.12 23.88 17.71
CA LEU A 47 -1.17 22.91 17.17
C LEU A 47 -0.23 22.33 18.25
N GLY A 48 0.21 23.16 19.20
CA GLY A 48 1.01 22.72 20.35
C GLY A 48 0.25 21.71 21.21
N LEU A 49 -1.00 22.04 21.59
CA LEU A 49 -1.89 21.16 22.34
C LEU A 49 -2.18 19.86 21.58
N LEU A 50 -2.43 19.93 20.26
CA LEU A 50 -2.63 18.75 19.40
C LEU A 50 -1.42 17.83 19.42
N ARG A 51 -0.22 18.39 19.28
CA ARG A 51 1.02 17.61 19.34
C ARG A 51 1.17 16.93 20.71
N THR A 52 1.00 17.65 21.81
CA THR A 52 1.08 17.06 23.16
C THR A 52 0.02 15.98 23.37
N ALA A 53 -1.21 16.19 22.88
CA ALA A 53 -2.28 15.20 22.99
C ALA A 53 -1.97 13.92 22.20
N VAL A 54 -1.37 14.03 21.02
CA VAL A 54 -0.90 12.88 20.24
C VAL A 54 0.20 12.13 20.99
N GLU A 55 1.19 12.85 21.53
CA GLU A 55 2.29 12.26 22.30
C GLU A 55 1.79 11.52 23.56
N ARG A 56 0.76 12.05 24.22
CA ARG A 56 0.16 11.47 25.43
C ARG A 56 -0.98 10.48 25.17
N ASN A 57 -1.37 10.24 23.92
CA ASN A 57 -2.55 9.44 23.55
C ASN A 57 -3.86 9.96 24.20
N ARG A 58 -4.03 11.29 24.23
CA ARG A 58 -5.20 11.98 24.83
C ARG A 58 -5.98 12.80 23.78
N ILE A 59 -6.03 12.35 22.53
CA ILE A 59 -6.63 13.13 21.43
C ILE A 59 -8.15 13.22 21.59
N GLU A 60 -8.81 12.27 22.26
CA GLU A 60 -10.26 12.35 22.55
C GLU A 60 -10.60 13.49 23.50
N VAL A 61 -9.76 13.67 24.53
CA VAL A 61 -9.90 14.77 25.49
C VAL A 61 -9.78 16.08 24.73
N LEU A 62 -8.74 16.24 23.92
CA LEU A 62 -8.56 17.44 23.12
C LEU A 62 -9.65 17.65 22.06
N SER A 63 -10.12 16.59 21.41
CA SER A 63 -11.22 16.70 20.44
C SER A 63 -12.52 17.13 21.11
N SER A 64 -12.77 16.64 22.32
CA SER A 64 -13.93 17.03 23.13
C SER A 64 -13.79 18.47 23.61
N MET A 65 -12.60 18.87 24.07
CA MET A 65 -12.24 20.26 24.41
C MET A 65 -12.54 21.18 23.24
N LEU A 66 -11.95 20.90 22.07
CA LEU A 66 -12.04 21.73 20.89
C LEU A 66 -13.47 21.80 20.33
N ARG A 67 -14.21 20.69 20.34
CA ARG A 67 -15.63 20.67 19.94
C ARG A 67 -16.48 21.57 20.83
N ARG A 68 -16.23 21.54 22.15
CA ARG A 68 -16.94 22.39 23.13
C ARG A 68 -16.56 23.85 23.01
N MET A 69 -15.28 24.15 22.78
CA MET A 69 -14.82 25.52 22.61
C MET A 69 -15.35 26.20 21.33
N ARG A 70 -16.11 25.47 20.47
CA ARG A 70 -16.62 25.95 19.17
C ARG A 70 -15.57 26.75 18.40
N THR A 71 -14.30 26.35 18.50
CA THR A 71 -13.24 27.17 17.95
C THR A 71 -13.36 27.14 16.43
N SER A 72 -13.81 28.26 15.87
CA SER A 72 -13.73 28.55 14.45
C SER A 72 -12.28 28.41 13.94
N SER A 73 -11.29 28.43 14.84
CA SER A 73 -9.88 28.16 14.62
C SER A 73 -9.60 26.77 14.02
N LEU A 74 -10.36 25.71 14.36
CA LEU A 74 -10.14 24.38 13.78
C LEU A 74 -10.45 24.34 12.28
N GLY A 75 -11.43 25.12 11.84
CA GLY A 75 -11.74 25.29 10.42
C GLY A 75 -10.67 26.10 9.66
N LYS A 76 -9.88 26.89 10.40
CA LYS A 76 -8.78 27.72 9.86
C LYS A 76 -7.44 26.98 9.82
N LEU A 77 -7.33 25.82 10.46
CA LEU A 77 -6.11 25.01 10.38
C LEU A 77 -5.89 24.60 8.92
N ALA A 78 -4.76 25.04 8.37
CA ALA A 78 -4.34 24.59 7.06
C ALA A 78 -4.01 23.09 7.17
N PRO A 79 -4.51 22.23 6.25
CA PRO A 79 -4.26 20.80 6.31
C PRO A 79 -2.77 20.44 6.44
N GLU A 80 -1.90 21.25 5.84
CA GLU A 80 -0.45 21.10 5.84
C GLU A 80 0.15 21.26 7.25
N GLN A 81 -0.47 22.08 8.12
CA GLN A 81 -0.02 22.26 9.50
C GLN A 81 -0.25 20.99 10.35
N LEU A 82 -1.17 20.10 9.93
CA LEU A 82 -1.42 18.84 10.61
C LEU A 82 -0.45 17.73 10.20
N LEU A 83 0.25 17.86 9.06
CA LEU A 83 1.14 16.81 8.54
C LEU A 83 2.19 16.34 9.57
N PRO A 84 2.94 17.21 10.26
CA PRO A 84 3.93 16.78 11.25
C PRO A 84 3.31 16.00 12.41
N ILE A 85 2.10 16.41 12.83
CA ILE A 85 1.36 15.79 13.94
C ILE A 85 0.87 14.39 13.53
N LEU A 86 0.33 14.25 12.32
CA LEU A 86 -0.13 12.98 11.78
C LEU A 86 1.03 12.01 11.54
N LYS A 87 2.16 12.48 10.99
CA LYS A 87 3.40 11.68 10.88
C LYS A 87 3.85 11.18 12.25
N ARG A 88 3.85 12.05 13.25
CA ARG A 88 4.20 11.67 14.63
C ARG A 88 3.23 10.64 15.20
N ALA A 89 1.93 10.77 14.95
CA ALA A 89 0.92 9.80 15.38
C ALA A 89 1.17 8.41 14.79
N ILE A 90 1.51 8.32 13.49
CA ILE A 90 1.86 7.05 12.82
C ILE A 90 3.04 6.37 13.52
N VAL A 91 4.12 7.12 13.79
CA VAL A 91 5.32 6.60 14.45
C VAL A 91 5.00 6.12 15.87
N LEU A 92 4.18 6.87 16.62
CA LEU A 92 3.80 6.47 17.98
C LEU A 92 2.87 5.25 18.01
N ASP A 93 1.95 5.14 17.06
CA ASP A 93 1.07 3.97 16.92
C ASP A 93 1.87 2.71 16.59
N ALA A 94 2.94 2.84 15.80
CA ALA A 94 3.84 1.71 15.52
C ALA A 94 4.62 1.19 16.72
N ASN A 95 5.00 2.12 17.60
CA ASN A 95 5.79 1.83 18.80
C ASN A 95 4.92 1.45 20.00
N THR A 96 3.60 1.45 19.84
CA THR A 96 2.70 1.06 20.93
C THR A 96 2.72 -0.47 21.05
N PRO A 97 3.13 -1.03 22.20
CA PRO A 97 3.14 -2.47 22.40
C PRO A 97 1.73 -3.04 22.21
N VAL A 98 1.61 -4.11 21.42
CA VAL A 98 0.35 -4.85 21.34
C VAL A 98 0.15 -5.52 22.69
N PRO A 99 -0.92 -5.20 23.44
CA PRO A 99 -1.16 -5.85 24.72
C PRO A 99 -1.29 -7.36 24.50
N PRO A 100 -0.72 -8.19 25.40
CA PRO A 100 -0.84 -9.64 25.28
C PRO A 100 -2.32 -10.04 25.27
N PRO A 101 -2.71 -11.09 24.54
CA PRO A 101 -4.08 -11.56 24.53
C PRO A 101 -4.49 -11.93 25.96
N SER A 102 -5.32 -11.09 26.59
CA SER A 102 -5.78 -11.33 27.96
C SER A 102 -6.66 -12.56 27.96
N LYS A 103 -6.30 -13.60 28.72
CA LYS A 103 -7.08 -14.85 28.85
C LYS A 103 -8.40 -14.66 29.62
N SER A 104 -8.65 -13.47 30.16
CA SER A 104 -9.89 -13.17 30.90
C SER A 104 -11.06 -13.04 29.92
N ALA A 105 -11.87 -14.08 29.84
CA ALA A 105 -13.03 -14.20 28.95
C ALA A 105 -14.20 -13.25 29.30
N ALA A 106 -14.09 -12.44 30.36
CA ALA A 106 -15.22 -11.69 30.91
C ALA A 106 -15.33 -10.22 30.44
N SER A 107 -14.29 -9.64 29.83
CA SER A 107 -14.31 -8.24 29.38
C SER A 107 -14.12 -8.15 27.88
N LYS A 108 -15.04 -7.48 27.16
CA LYS A 108 -14.89 -7.20 25.73
C LYS A 108 -13.53 -6.54 25.50
N PRO A 109 -12.67 -7.08 24.62
CA PRO A 109 -11.35 -6.51 24.38
C PRO A 109 -11.52 -5.08 23.89
N GLN A 110 -11.17 -4.13 24.75
CA GLN A 110 -11.15 -2.72 24.39
C GLN A 110 -10.02 -2.55 23.37
N ARG A 111 -10.39 -2.40 22.10
CA ARG A 111 -9.39 -2.15 21.05
C ARG A 111 -8.70 -0.83 21.39
N PRO A 112 -7.37 -0.80 21.47
CA PRO A 112 -6.66 0.45 21.66
C PRO A 112 -7.06 1.39 20.54
N VAL A 113 -7.52 2.57 20.90
CA VAL A 113 -7.90 3.59 19.91
C VAL A 113 -6.60 4.11 19.30
N SER A 114 -6.47 4.04 17.97
CA SER A 114 -5.29 4.54 17.28
C SER A 114 -5.23 6.07 17.38
N ARG A 115 -4.05 6.62 17.71
CA ARG A 115 -3.84 8.07 17.74
C ARG A 115 -4.14 8.69 16.38
N LEU A 116 -3.72 8.01 15.31
CA LEU A 116 -3.99 8.47 13.96
C LEU A 116 -5.49 8.51 13.64
N GLY A 117 -6.25 7.50 14.05
CA GLY A 117 -7.71 7.46 13.88
C GLY A 117 -8.42 8.64 14.55
N GLN A 118 -7.97 9.04 15.74
CA GLN A 118 -8.51 10.21 16.42
C GLN A 118 -8.09 11.52 15.73
N ALA A 119 -6.83 11.65 15.34
CA ALA A 119 -6.33 12.86 14.66
C ALA A 119 -6.96 13.06 13.26
N THR A 120 -7.21 11.97 12.53
CA THR A 120 -7.87 12.00 11.21
C THR A 120 -9.39 12.25 11.28
N ALA A 121 -9.98 12.17 12.48
CA ALA A 121 -11.36 12.59 12.71
C ALA A 121 -11.52 14.12 12.72
N LEU A 122 -10.43 14.88 12.80
CA LEU A 122 -10.47 16.34 12.75
C LEU A 122 -10.92 16.83 11.36
N PRO A 123 -11.77 17.87 11.27
CA PRO A 123 -12.24 18.39 9.99
C PRO A 123 -11.10 18.81 9.03
N ALA A 124 -10.03 19.43 9.54
CA ALA A 124 -8.89 19.83 8.73
C ALA A 124 -8.11 18.62 8.16
N ALA A 125 -8.06 17.49 8.89
CA ALA A 125 -7.42 16.27 8.38
C ALA A 125 -8.23 15.62 7.23
N ARG A 126 -9.56 15.76 7.24
CA ARG A 126 -10.43 15.30 6.14
C ARG A 126 -10.26 16.12 4.85
N ARG A 127 -9.62 17.29 4.93
CA ARG A 127 -9.34 18.21 3.83
C ARG A 127 -7.89 18.13 3.33
N LEU A 128 -7.12 17.14 3.77
CA LEU A 128 -5.76 16.94 3.28
C LEU A 128 -5.76 16.71 1.76
N PRO A 129 -4.80 17.31 1.02
CA PRO A 129 -4.63 17.00 -0.40
C PRO A 129 -4.11 15.56 -0.59
N ALA A 130 -4.34 15.00 -1.78
CA ALA A 130 -3.93 13.63 -2.11
C ALA A 130 -2.43 13.38 -1.88
N ASP A 131 -1.58 14.34 -2.24
CA ASP A 131 -0.12 14.25 -2.04
C ASP A 131 0.28 14.16 -0.56
N ALA A 132 -0.44 14.88 0.31
CA ALA A 132 -0.21 14.81 1.75
C ALA A 132 -0.62 13.43 2.30
N VAL A 133 -1.75 12.87 1.84
CA VAL A 133 -2.17 11.52 2.22
C VAL A 133 -1.18 10.47 1.69
N ALA A 134 -0.71 10.61 0.45
CA ALA A 134 0.33 9.77 -0.13
C ALA A 134 1.63 9.79 0.71
N ALA A 135 2.08 10.96 1.16
CA ALA A 135 3.25 11.08 2.03
C ALA A 135 3.04 10.44 3.42
N LEU A 136 1.82 10.49 3.96
CA LEU A 136 1.47 9.80 5.20
C LEU A 136 1.42 8.28 5.00
N ILE A 137 0.91 7.80 3.86
CA ILE A 137 0.91 6.39 3.49
C ILE A 137 2.35 5.85 3.40
N ASP A 138 3.23 6.57 2.70
CA ASP A 138 4.66 6.23 2.64
C ASP A 138 5.28 6.13 4.04
N THR A 139 5.00 7.11 4.91
CA THR A 139 5.43 7.06 6.32
C THR A 139 4.87 5.82 7.04
N ALA A 140 3.60 5.48 6.85
CA ALA A 140 2.98 4.30 7.49
C ALA A 140 3.58 2.97 6.99
N LEU A 141 3.99 2.92 5.72
CA LEU A 141 4.66 1.76 5.13
C LEU A 141 6.07 1.59 5.67
N GLN A 142 6.86 2.67 5.72
CA GLN A 142 8.23 2.65 6.27
C GLN A 142 8.25 2.16 7.72
N VAL A 143 7.28 2.56 8.53
CA VAL A 143 7.18 2.13 9.93
C VAL A 143 6.43 0.77 10.06
N GLY A 144 5.78 0.30 9.00
CA GLY A 144 5.10 -1.00 8.94
C GLY A 144 3.80 -1.07 9.75
N THR A 145 2.97 -0.03 9.72
CA THR A 145 1.73 0.07 10.52
C THR A 145 0.46 -0.15 9.71
N SER A 146 -0.05 -1.39 9.70
CA SER A 146 -1.25 -1.73 8.92
C SER A 146 -2.54 -1.08 9.43
N SER A 147 -2.63 -0.78 10.73
CA SER A 147 -3.76 -0.03 11.31
C SER A 147 -3.79 1.42 10.80
N SER A 148 -2.66 2.11 10.87
CA SER A 148 -2.50 3.47 10.35
C SER A 148 -2.83 3.53 8.87
N LEU A 149 -2.33 2.57 8.09
CA LEU A 149 -2.55 2.51 6.65
C LEU A 149 -4.04 2.39 6.29
N LYS A 150 -4.80 1.56 7.02
CA LYS A 150 -6.26 1.45 6.83
C LYS A 150 -6.96 2.77 7.05
N VAL A 151 -6.65 3.46 8.15
CA VAL A 151 -7.21 4.78 8.47
C VAL A 151 -6.89 5.80 7.36
N LEU A 152 -5.66 5.81 6.85
CA LEU A 152 -5.25 6.71 5.78
C LEU A 152 -5.97 6.40 4.46
N CYS A 153 -6.16 5.12 4.12
CA CYS A 153 -6.88 4.70 2.91
C CYS A 153 -8.39 5.01 2.98
N GLU A 154 -8.94 5.21 4.17
CA GLU A 154 -10.33 5.64 4.39
C GLU A 154 -10.53 7.17 4.25
N LEU A 155 -9.45 7.95 4.12
CA LEU A 155 -9.56 9.38 3.88
C LEU A 155 -10.09 9.67 2.47
N PRO A 156 -10.94 10.70 2.28
CA PRO A 156 -11.49 11.04 0.96
C PRO A 156 -10.41 11.21 -0.12
N ALA A 157 -9.36 11.97 0.20
CA ALA A 157 -8.25 12.25 -0.71
C ALA A 157 -7.38 11.03 -1.06
N ALA A 158 -7.51 9.91 -0.34
CA ALA A 158 -6.85 8.66 -0.74
C ALA A 158 -7.40 8.11 -2.06
N ARG A 159 -8.64 8.46 -2.42
CA ARG A 159 -9.27 8.08 -3.70
C ARG A 159 -8.70 8.86 -4.88
N ASP A 160 -8.14 10.03 -4.61
CA ASP A 160 -7.59 10.95 -5.60
C ASP A 160 -6.08 10.74 -5.83
N ILE A 161 -5.47 9.75 -5.15
CA ILE A 161 -4.09 9.35 -5.41
C ILE A 161 -4.02 8.78 -6.83
N THR A 162 -3.08 9.26 -7.63
CA THR A 162 -2.90 8.79 -9.02
C THR A 162 -2.23 7.42 -9.05
N SER A 163 -2.47 6.63 -10.10
CA SER A 163 -1.83 5.31 -10.23
C SER A 163 -0.31 5.35 -10.30
N PRO A 164 0.36 6.33 -10.98
CA PRO A 164 1.81 6.45 -10.91
C PRO A 164 2.29 6.71 -9.49
N ARG A 165 1.63 7.61 -8.76
CA ARG A 165 2.04 7.93 -7.40
C ARG A 165 1.89 6.73 -6.47
N LEU A 166 0.83 5.94 -6.63
CA LEU A 166 0.66 4.71 -5.86
C LEU A 166 1.72 3.66 -6.23
N ALA A 167 2.09 3.54 -7.51
CA ALA A 167 3.15 2.63 -7.95
C ALA A 167 4.49 3.00 -7.29
N ASP A 168 4.89 4.28 -7.29
CA ASP A 168 6.11 4.75 -6.63
C ASP A 168 6.14 4.40 -5.13
N ILE A 169 5.00 4.55 -4.45
CA ILE A 169 4.85 4.24 -3.02
C ILE A 169 5.02 2.73 -2.78
N VAL A 170 4.40 1.90 -3.63
CA VAL A 170 4.51 0.44 -3.54
C VAL A 170 5.95 0.01 -3.82
N GLU A 171 6.59 0.57 -4.85
CA GLU A 171 7.99 0.30 -5.18
C GLU A 171 8.92 0.65 -4.02
N ALA A 172 8.79 1.86 -3.46
CA ALA A 172 9.58 2.28 -2.31
C ALA A 172 9.36 1.36 -1.09
N ALA A 173 8.12 0.94 -0.84
CA ALA A 173 7.80 0.01 0.24
C ALA A 173 8.39 -1.40 -0.02
N LEU A 174 8.39 -1.85 -1.28
CA LEU A 174 9.01 -3.11 -1.67
C LEU A 174 10.52 -3.05 -1.54
N MET A 175 11.17 -1.92 -1.84
CA MET A 175 12.62 -1.76 -1.75
C MET A 175 13.11 -1.55 -0.31
N GLY A 176 12.27 -1.05 0.58
CA GLY A 176 12.59 -0.85 2.00
C GLY A 176 13.00 -2.13 2.74
N THR A 177 13.74 -1.97 3.84
CA THR A 177 14.19 -3.04 4.74
C THR A 177 13.12 -3.45 5.77
N ALA A 178 11.89 -2.96 5.63
CA ALA A 178 10.82 -3.24 6.57
C ALA A 178 10.47 -4.73 6.58
N VAL A 179 10.22 -5.28 7.76
CA VAL A 179 9.92 -6.69 8.03
C VAL A 179 8.88 -7.24 7.03
N GLU A 180 9.29 -8.20 6.20
CA GLU A 180 8.54 -8.79 5.07
C GLU A 180 7.08 -9.14 5.42
N ALA A 181 6.87 -9.74 6.60
CA ALA A 181 5.54 -10.13 7.07
C ALA A 181 4.54 -8.96 7.18
N ARG A 182 5.02 -7.72 7.43
CA ARG A 182 4.16 -6.53 7.55
C ARG A 182 3.77 -5.99 6.18
N ILE A 183 4.67 -6.05 5.20
CA ILE A 183 4.49 -5.52 3.84
C ILE A 183 3.28 -6.18 3.17
N THR A 184 3.17 -7.50 3.22
CA THR A 184 2.05 -8.23 2.63
C THR A 184 0.68 -7.71 3.13
N SER A 185 0.55 -7.48 4.44
CA SER A 185 -0.71 -6.99 5.01
C SER A 185 -1.02 -5.55 4.57
N ASN A 186 0.02 -4.73 4.40
CA ASN A 186 -0.09 -3.35 3.97
C ASN A 186 -0.46 -3.25 2.49
N LEU A 187 0.20 -4.03 1.64
CA LEU A 187 -0.10 -4.08 0.20
C LEU A 187 -1.52 -4.56 -0.06
N LYS A 188 -2.03 -5.52 0.74
CA LYS A 188 -3.44 -5.92 0.67
C LYS A 188 -4.41 -4.76 0.91
N VAL A 189 -4.04 -3.78 1.73
CA VAL A 189 -4.85 -2.57 1.96
C VAL A 189 -4.71 -1.61 0.78
N LEU A 190 -3.48 -1.36 0.30
CA LEU A 190 -3.24 -0.49 -0.85
C LEU A 190 -3.93 -0.99 -2.13
N CYS A 191 -3.94 -2.31 -2.38
CA CYS A 191 -4.62 -2.91 -3.52
C CYS A 191 -6.15 -2.70 -3.51
N GLN A 192 -6.74 -2.20 -2.43
CA GLN A 192 -8.16 -1.85 -2.36
C GLN A 192 -8.45 -0.43 -2.85
N LEU A 193 -7.42 0.41 -3.00
CA LEU A 193 -7.58 1.77 -3.51
C LEU A 193 -7.99 1.75 -5.00
N PRO A 194 -8.82 2.71 -5.46
CA PRO A 194 -9.18 2.81 -6.87
C PRO A 194 -7.95 2.89 -7.79
N ALA A 195 -6.93 3.64 -7.38
CA ALA A 195 -5.68 3.82 -8.11
C ALA A 195 -4.94 2.49 -8.36
N ALA A 196 -5.06 1.50 -7.46
CA ALA A 196 -4.44 0.20 -7.63
C ALA A 196 -5.01 -0.58 -8.81
N LYS A 197 -6.29 -0.36 -9.13
CA LYS A 197 -6.97 -0.96 -10.30
C LYS A 197 -6.60 -0.27 -11.61
N ALA A 198 -6.02 0.92 -11.52
CA ALA A 198 -5.58 1.75 -12.65
C ALA A 198 -4.05 1.74 -12.84
N ILE A 199 -3.33 0.85 -12.14
CA ILE A 199 -1.90 0.63 -12.36
C ILE A 199 -1.73 0.07 -13.78
N SER A 200 -0.87 0.71 -14.57
CA SER A 200 -0.60 0.28 -15.94
C SER A 200 0.24 -1.01 -15.96
N PRO A 201 0.22 -1.79 -17.05
CA PRO A 201 1.07 -2.97 -17.17
C PRO A 201 2.57 -2.63 -17.05
N ALA A 202 3.00 -1.47 -17.53
CA ALA A 202 4.38 -1.02 -17.41
C ALA A 202 4.80 -0.74 -15.96
N GLN A 203 3.91 -0.12 -15.17
CA GLN A 203 4.14 0.09 -13.73
C GLN A 203 4.13 -1.24 -12.96
N LEU A 204 3.21 -2.14 -13.32
CA LEU A 204 3.17 -3.45 -12.68
C LEU A 204 4.42 -4.27 -13.00
N ALA A 205 4.96 -4.16 -14.21
CA ALA A 205 6.20 -4.81 -14.60
C ALA A 205 7.39 -4.38 -13.72
N SER A 206 7.55 -3.08 -13.43
CA SER A 206 8.62 -2.59 -12.56
C SER A 206 8.48 -3.04 -11.10
N LEU A 207 7.26 -3.37 -10.66
CA LEU A 207 7.00 -3.89 -9.31
C LEU A 207 7.23 -5.40 -9.19
N VAL A 208 6.92 -6.17 -10.24
CA VAL A 208 6.93 -7.64 -10.19
C VAL A 208 8.35 -8.18 -10.12
N GLU A 209 9.30 -7.60 -10.87
CA GLU A 209 10.71 -8.03 -10.87
C GLU A 209 11.38 -7.97 -9.48
N PRO A 210 11.40 -6.82 -8.77
CA PRO A 210 12.01 -6.75 -7.44
C PRO A 210 11.25 -7.58 -6.41
N THR A 211 9.93 -7.75 -6.57
CA THR A 211 9.14 -8.62 -5.71
C THR A 211 9.54 -10.09 -5.88
N ALA A 212 9.72 -10.53 -7.12
CA ALA A 212 10.12 -11.89 -7.42
C ALA A 212 11.50 -12.21 -6.84
N ALA A 213 12.43 -11.25 -6.91
CA ALA A 213 13.76 -11.37 -6.33
C ALA A 213 13.78 -11.44 -4.79
N LYS A 214 12.71 -11.01 -4.10
CA LYS A 214 12.61 -11.04 -2.63
C LYS A 214 11.93 -12.30 -2.09
N GLU A 215 11.60 -13.28 -2.93
CA GLU A 215 10.91 -14.53 -2.54
C GLU A 215 9.52 -14.33 -1.86
N ASP A 216 8.97 -13.11 -1.84
CA ASP A 216 7.66 -12.86 -1.21
C ASP A 216 6.51 -13.24 -2.15
N HIS A 217 6.20 -14.54 -2.14
CA HIS A 217 5.10 -15.11 -2.90
C HIS A 217 3.72 -14.53 -2.54
N ALA A 218 3.56 -14.02 -1.32
CA ALA A 218 2.29 -13.43 -0.91
C ALA A 218 2.08 -12.09 -1.62
N ILE A 219 3.15 -11.30 -1.79
CA ILE A 219 3.12 -10.08 -2.59
C ILE A 219 2.91 -10.39 -4.07
N LEU A 220 3.64 -11.35 -4.65
CA LEU A 220 3.42 -11.74 -6.04
C LEU A 220 1.96 -12.16 -6.29
N ARG A 221 1.35 -12.91 -5.35
CA ARG A 221 -0.06 -13.29 -5.42
C ARG A 221 -1.01 -12.10 -5.31
N LEU A 222 -0.64 -11.06 -4.56
CA LEU A 222 -1.42 -9.82 -4.49
C LEU A 222 -1.32 -9.02 -5.79
N LEU A 223 -0.12 -8.89 -6.35
CA LEU A 223 0.12 -8.24 -7.65
C LEU A 223 -0.59 -8.99 -8.79
N ALA A 224 -0.62 -10.32 -8.76
CA ALA A 224 -1.33 -11.18 -9.70
C ALA A 224 -2.86 -10.96 -9.73
N LYS A 225 -3.42 -10.26 -8.74
CA LYS A 225 -4.84 -9.88 -8.72
C LYS A 225 -5.12 -8.52 -9.35
N ALA A 226 -4.08 -7.76 -9.71
CA ALA A 226 -4.24 -6.52 -10.45
C ALA A 226 -4.83 -6.82 -11.83
N THR A 227 -5.76 -5.97 -12.28
CA THR A 227 -6.42 -6.10 -13.59
C THR A 227 -5.45 -6.02 -14.76
N ALA A 228 -4.34 -5.29 -14.59
CA ALA A 228 -3.27 -5.16 -15.58
C ALA A 228 -2.29 -6.35 -15.61
N PHE A 229 -2.40 -7.31 -14.70
CA PHE A 229 -1.46 -8.43 -14.63
C PHE A 229 -1.47 -9.33 -15.89
N PRO A 230 -2.62 -9.66 -16.50
CA PRO A 230 -2.66 -10.40 -17.76
C PRO A 230 -2.03 -9.66 -18.94
N GLU A 231 -1.88 -8.33 -18.85
CA GLU A 231 -1.32 -7.47 -19.88
C GLU A 231 0.19 -7.20 -19.67
N LEU A 232 0.81 -7.86 -18.69
CA LEU A 232 2.24 -7.70 -18.44
C LEU A 232 3.05 -8.06 -19.69
N PRO A 233 4.08 -7.27 -20.04
CA PRO A 233 4.92 -7.59 -21.16
C PRO A 233 5.66 -8.91 -20.88
N PRO A 234 5.80 -9.79 -21.89
CA PRO A 234 6.41 -11.10 -21.74
C PRO A 234 7.83 -11.04 -21.18
N ALA A 235 8.59 -9.99 -21.51
CA ALA A 235 9.91 -9.74 -20.95
C ALA A 235 9.89 -9.55 -19.42
N ALA A 236 8.90 -8.85 -18.88
CA ALA A 236 8.78 -8.65 -17.43
C ALA A 236 8.38 -9.95 -16.72
N VAL A 237 7.50 -10.75 -17.34
CA VAL A 237 7.15 -12.06 -16.79
C VAL A 237 8.35 -13.01 -16.82
N ALA A 238 9.13 -13.01 -17.90
CA ALA A 238 10.37 -13.78 -17.99
C ALA A 238 11.40 -13.33 -16.96
N ALA A 239 11.61 -12.02 -16.77
CA ALA A 239 12.51 -11.48 -15.76
C ALA A 239 12.07 -11.88 -14.34
N ALA A 240 10.77 -11.81 -14.05
CA ALA A 240 10.21 -12.23 -12.77
C ALA A 240 10.37 -13.74 -12.52
N LEU A 241 10.14 -14.56 -13.55
CA LEU A 241 10.37 -16.00 -13.50
C LEU A 241 11.85 -16.32 -13.26
N GLN A 242 12.74 -15.68 -14.01
CA GLN A 242 14.18 -15.86 -13.88
C GLN A 242 14.65 -15.45 -12.49
N ALA A 243 14.20 -14.30 -11.99
CA ALA A 243 14.48 -13.86 -10.62
C ALA A 243 14.00 -14.89 -9.59
N ALA A 244 12.77 -15.40 -9.73
CA ALA A 244 12.22 -16.40 -8.82
C ALA A 244 12.95 -17.75 -8.84
N VAL A 245 13.49 -18.17 -10.00
CA VAL A 245 14.21 -19.45 -10.12
C VAL A 245 15.67 -19.36 -9.66
N GLN A 246 16.31 -18.19 -9.79
CA GLN A 246 17.69 -17.97 -9.34
C GLN A 246 17.84 -17.94 -7.81
N LEU A 247 16.73 -17.99 -7.08
CA LEU A 247 16.69 -17.86 -5.64
C LEU A 247 16.96 -19.19 -4.93
N PRO A 248 17.81 -19.23 -3.89
CA PRO A 248 18.13 -20.48 -3.19
C PRO A 248 16.92 -21.08 -2.45
N ALA A 249 15.90 -20.28 -2.07
CA ALA A 249 14.64 -20.82 -1.54
C ALA A 249 13.67 -21.29 -2.62
N ALA A 250 14.08 -21.35 -3.88
CA ALA A 250 13.30 -21.97 -4.95
C ALA A 250 12.94 -23.45 -4.65
N ALA A 251 13.70 -24.13 -3.77
CA ALA A 251 13.29 -25.44 -3.25
C ALA A 251 11.92 -25.42 -2.52
N ASP A 252 11.54 -24.30 -1.91
CA ASP A 252 10.29 -24.13 -1.15
C ASP A 252 9.13 -23.55 -1.99
N LEU A 253 9.39 -23.16 -3.24
CA LEU A 253 8.35 -22.73 -4.19
C LEU A 253 7.36 -23.88 -4.39
N GLN A 254 6.17 -23.78 -3.81
CA GLN A 254 5.16 -24.83 -3.99
C GLN A 254 4.71 -24.86 -5.46
N GLY A 255 4.43 -26.06 -5.98
CA GLY A 255 4.02 -26.23 -7.39
C GLY A 255 2.80 -25.39 -7.81
N ARG A 256 1.94 -24.95 -6.88
CA ARG A 256 0.83 -24.03 -7.17
C ARG A 256 1.29 -22.62 -7.56
N HIS A 257 2.37 -22.11 -6.95
CA HIS A 257 2.91 -20.79 -7.27
C HIS A 257 3.61 -20.81 -8.63
N LEU A 258 4.38 -21.87 -8.88
CA LEU A 258 4.99 -22.14 -10.18
C LEU A 258 3.93 -22.26 -11.27
N GLY A 259 2.84 -23.01 -11.01
CA GLY A 259 1.68 -23.12 -11.89
C GLY A 259 0.99 -21.77 -12.16
N GLN A 260 0.88 -20.89 -11.16
CA GLN A 260 0.35 -19.54 -11.35
C GLN A 260 1.24 -18.73 -12.29
N LEU A 261 2.56 -18.73 -12.07
CA LEU A 261 3.51 -18.00 -12.92
C LEU A 261 3.51 -18.54 -14.36
N LEU A 262 3.42 -19.86 -14.54
CA LEU A 262 3.26 -20.51 -15.84
C LEU A 262 2.01 -20.05 -16.57
N ARG A 263 0.85 -20.03 -15.88
CA ARG A 263 -0.39 -19.51 -16.48
C ARG A 263 -0.25 -18.06 -16.92
N CYS A 264 0.49 -17.27 -16.16
CA CYS A 264 0.71 -15.87 -16.47
C CYS A 264 1.70 -15.67 -17.63
N ALA A 265 2.78 -16.44 -17.68
CA ALA A 265 3.70 -16.47 -18.82
C ALA A 265 2.98 -16.94 -20.09
N ALA A 266 2.11 -17.93 -19.98
CA ALA A 266 1.28 -18.41 -21.07
C ALA A 266 0.27 -17.34 -21.54
N ALA A 267 -0.24 -16.51 -20.62
CA ALA A 267 -1.15 -15.41 -20.92
C ALA A 267 -0.44 -14.22 -21.59
N ALA A 268 0.79 -13.91 -21.16
CA ALA A 268 1.58 -12.75 -21.60
C ALA A 268 2.37 -12.97 -22.90
N ALA A 269 2.45 -14.21 -23.41
CA ALA A 269 3.30 -14.51 -24.56
C ALA A 269 2.80 -13.76 -25.82
N PRO A 270 3.68 -12.99 -26.51
CA PRO A 270 3.28 -12.17 -27.65
C PRO A 270 3.18 -13.03 -28.92
N PRO A 271 2.58 -12.52 -30.02
CA PRO A 271 2.71 -13.17 -31.32
C PRO A 271 4.19 -13.22 -31.77
N ALA A 272 4.57 -14.33 -32.39
CA ALA A 272 5.84 -14.82 -32.98
C ALA A 272 7.12 -13.95 -33.14
N SER A 273 7.09 -12.61 -33.04
CA SER A 273 8.16 -11.74 -33.54
C SER A 273 9.21 -11.28 -32.51
N CYS A 274 9.20 -11.80 -31.27
CA CYS A 274 10.17 -11.37 -30.23
C CYS A 274 11.28 -12.43 -30.02
N MET A 275 12.54 -12.01 -30.13
CA MET A 275 13.75 -12.87 -30.25
C MET A 275 14.13 -13.74 -29.05
N GLN A 276 13.40 -13.70 -27.94
CA GLN A 276 13.59 -14.64 -26.82
C GLN A 276 12.24 -15.29 -26.54
N ARG A 277 12.10 -16.58 -26.92
CA ARG A 277 10.85 -17.30 -26.70
C ARG A 277 10.69 -17.55 -25.21
N PRO A 278 9.54 -17.16 -24.60
CA PRO A 278 9.17 -17.58 -23.25
C PRO A 278 9.24 -19.11 -23.08
N ALA A 279 9.10 -19.85 -24.18
CA ALA A 279 9.30 -21.29 -24.27
C ALA A 279 10.66 -21.75 -23.72
N GLU A 280 11.76 -21.15 -24.20
CA GLU A 280 13.12 -21.57 -23.81
C GLU A 280 13.38 -21.28 -22.33
N VAL A 281 12.88 -20.16 -21.80
CA VAL A 281 13.01 -19.84 -20.37
C VAL A 281 12.26 -20.87 -19.52
N VAL A 282 11.04 -21.24 -19.92
CA VAL A 282 10.26 -22.26 -19.19
C VAL A 282 10.92 -23.64 -19.29
N GLU A 283 11.37 -24.04 -20.48
CA GLU A 283 12.01 -25.35 -20.67
C GLU A 283 13.35 -25.45 -19.95
N CYS A 284 14.21 -24.44 -20.06
CA CYS A 284 15.53 -24.44 -19.43
C CYS A 284 15.44 -24.31 -17.91
N TYR A 285 14.53 -23.48 -17.37
CA TYR A 285 14.51 -23.16 -15.95
C TYR A 285 13.41 -23.88 -15.16
N LEU A 286 12.20 -24.04 -15.71
CA LEU A 286 11.08 -24.61 -14.96
C LEU A 286 11.05 -26.13 -14.98
N VAL A 287 11.42 -26.79 -16.08
CA VAL A 287 11.48 -28.26 -16.13
C VAL A 287 12.55 -28.82 -15.18
N GLN A 288 13.64 -28.08 -15.00
CA GLN A 288 14.73 -28.46 -14.09
C GLN A 288 14.41 -28.16 -12.62
N HIS A 289 13.32 -27.45 -12.34
CA HIS A 289 12.97 -27.03 -11.00
C HIS A 289 12.32 -28.18 -10.20
N PRO A 290 12.72 -28.48 -8.95
CA PRO A 290 12.19 -29.61 -8.16
C PRO A 290 10.66 -29.58 -8.00
N ALA A 291 10.09 -28.38 -7.86
CA ALA A 291 8.65 -28.18 -7.74
C ALA A 291 7.84 -28.40 -9.02
N TRP A 292 8.48 -28.60 -10.19
CA TRP A 292 7.79 -28.90 -11.45
C TRP A 292 6.92 -30.14 -11.35
N SER A 293 7.41 -31.16 -10.63
CA SER A 293 6.68 -32.38 -10.31
C SER A 293 5.35 -32.10 -9.57
N SER A 294 5.29 -31.00 -8.83
CA SER A 294 4.12 -30.57 -8.04
C SER A 294 3.20 -29.58 -8.79
N VAL A 295 3.57 -29.13 -9.99
CA VAL A 295 2.68 -28.34 -10.86
C VAL A 295 1.57 -29.25 -11.37
N SER A 296 0.33 -28.75 -11.40
CA SER A 296 -0.81 -29.53 -11.89
C SER A 296 -0.64 -29.87 -13.37
N ASP A 297 -1.01 -31.09 -13.77
CA ASP A 297 -0.93 -31.48 -15.18
C ASP A 297 -1.83 -30.62 -16.07
N SER A 298 -2.93 -30.07 -15.52
CA SER A 298 -3.74 -29.07 -16.21
C SER A 298 -2.98 -27.79 -16.53
N ASP A 299 -2.12 -27.30 -15.62
CA ASP A 299 -1.33 -26.09 -15.87
C ASP A 299 -0.20 -26.38 -16.87
N LYS A 300 0.43 -27.57 -16.78
CA LYS A 300 1.44 -28.03 -17.76
C LYS A 300 0.82 -28.16 -19.16
N GLN A 301 -0.34 -28.80 -19.28
CA GLN A 301 -1.05 -28.97 -20.55
C GLN A 301 -1.53 -27.63 -21.12
N ALA A 302 -2.06 -26.73 -20.29
CA ALA A 302 -2.48 -25.40 -20.74
C ALA A 302 -1.31 -24.60 -21.34
N TRP A 303 -0.13 -24.72 -20.74
CA TRP A 303 1.09 -24.12 -21.27
C TRP A 303 1.54 -24.76 -22.58
N GLN A 304 1.61 -26.10 -22.63
CA GLN A 304 1.98 -26.86 -23.85
C GLN A 304 1.04 -26.59 -25.04
N GLN A 305 -0.27 -26.54 -24.79
CA GLN A 305 -1.26 -26.25 -25.83
C GLN A 305 -1.06 -24.85 -26.44
N ARG A 306 -0.74 -23.85 -25.63
CA ARG A 306 -0.45 -22.50 -26.14
C ARG A 306 0.85 -22.44 -26.91
N GLN A 307 1.88 -23.14 -26.46
CA GLN A 307 3.14 -23.22 -27.18
C GLN A 307 2.95 -23.85 -28.57
N ALA A 308 2.19 -24.94 -28.66
CA ALA A 308 1.86 -25.59 -29.92
C ALA A 308 1.10 -24.67 -30.90
N LEU A 309 0.19 -23.83 -30.40
CA LEU A 309 -0.49 -22.82 -31.21
C LEU A 309 0.50 -21.77 -31.75
N GLN A 310 1.45 -21.31 -30.92
CA GLN A 310 2.46 -20.34 -31.34
C GLN A 310 3.43 -20.92 -32.38
N ASP A 311 3.89 -22.16 -32.19
CA ASP A 311 4.79 -22.82 -33.14
C ASP A 311 4.09 -23.08 -34.50
N SER A 312 2.78 -23.34 -34.49
CA SER A 312 1.98 -23.46 -35.71
C SER A 312 1.82 -22.15 -36.47
N GLU A 313 1.75 -21.01 -35.78
CA GLU A 313 1.67 -19.68 -36.42
C GLU A 313 3.00 -19.28 -37.08
N VAL A 314 4.13 -19.68 -36.48
CA VAL A 314 5.47 -19.42 -37.06
C VAL A 314 5.73 -20.30 -38.29
N GLY A 315 5.29 -21.56 -38.26
CA GLY A 315 5.47 -22.51 -39.36
C GLY A 315 4.49 -22.34 -40.53
N GLY A 316 3.38 -21.63 -40.33
CA GLY A 316 2.33 -21.38 -41.32
C GLY A 316 2.62 -20.24 -42.31
N GLY A 317 3.83 -19.68 -42.32
CA GLY A 317 4.26 -18.73 -43.33
C GLY A 317 4.11 -19.35 -44.71
N ALA A 318 3.05 -18.95 -45.42
CA ALA A 318 2.71 -19.45 -46.74
C ALA A 318 3.99 -19.48 -47.60
N PRO A 319 4.30 -20.60 -48.28
CA PRO A 319 5.40 -20.62 -49.23
C PRO A 319 5.14 -19.45 -50.18
N SER A 320 6.00 -18.44 -50.14
CA SER A 320 5.95 -17.35 -51.08
C SER A 320 6.17 -17.97 -52.45
N SER A 321 5.08 -18.23 -53.15
CA SER A 321 5.05 -18.48 -54.58
C SER A 321 5.55 -17.21 -55.25
N LEU A 322 6.86 -17.01 -55.23
CA LEU A 322 7.57 -16.29 -56.26
C LEU A 322 7.47 -17.16 -57.52
N GLU A 323 6.28 -17.16 -58.13
CA GLU A 323 6.15 -17.45 -59.55
C GLU A 323 6.97 -16.39 -60.27
N GLY A 324 8.15 -16.83 -60.71
CA GLY A 324 8.89 -16.15 -61.74
C GLY A 324 8.08 -16.18 -63.02
N THR A 325 7.44 -15.07 -63.36
CA THR A 325 7.26 -14.71 -64.76
C THR A 325 8.62 -14.24 -65.27
N GLY A 326 9.45 -15.22 -65.64
CA GLY A 326 10.50 -15.01 -66.61
C GLY A 326 9.82 -14.57 -67.90
N ASP A 327 10.26 -13.42 -68.41
CA ASP A 327 9.83 -12.85 -69.68
C ASP A 327 10.93 -13.19 -70.70
N PRO A 328 10.69 -14.09 -71.68
CA PRO A 328 11.63 -14.36 -72.74
C PRO A 328 10.98 -14.00 -74.09
N SER A 329 11.39 -12.89 -74.72
CA SER A 329 11.52 -12.87 -76.19
C SER A 329 12.24 -11.64 -76.72
N MET A 330 13.20 -11.95 -77.59
CA MET A 330 13.91 -11.13 -78.56
C MET A 330 13.01 -10.72 -79.76
N ASN A 331 13.56 -9.79 -80.57
CA ASN A 331 13.23 -9.39 -81.94
C ASN A 331 12.07 -8.37 -82.05
N GLU A 332 12.21 -7.22 -82.71
CA GLU A 332 13.06 -6.80 -83.86
C GLU A 332 13.99 -5.60 -83.59
#